data_AF-A0A2V7XIE0-F1
#
_entry.id   AF-A0A2V7XIE0-F1
#
_cell.length_a   1.000
_cell.length_b   1.000
_cell.length_c   1.000
_cell.angle_alpha   90.00
_cell.angle_beta   90.00
_cell.angle_gamma   90.00
#
_symmetry.space_group_name_H-M   'P 1'
#
loop_
_entity.id
_entity.type
_entity.pdbx_description
1 polymer ?
#
loop_
_entity_poly.entity_id
_entity_poly.type
_entity_poly.pdbx_seq_one_letter_code
_entity_poly.pdbx_strand_id
1 'polypeptide(L)'
;PARAAAAAPVETAALEREDHPVLRLADRVDRRGIVVLIAVLAVGIVIPLAARRSPTEIPMPVPFALPLPLATPAPVEPGHLEIAFQHPLRSGTLRVYVDDAQVLEEALSGKVTKKILSVRLRKGSVKEVLDVTPGEHVIRVEVDGTGWDGSRRIRGMFKSGETRRLEATLDGLIKKDLTLVWGS
;
A
#
# COMPACT_ATOMS: atom_id res chain seq x y z
N PRO A 1 -82.63 -17.35 -25.71
CA PRO A 1 -81.91 -16.07 -25.52
C PRO A 1 -80.42 -16.35 -25.53
N ALA A 2 -79.72 -15.70 -26.46
CA ALA A 2 -78.31 -15.90 -26.78
C ALA A 2 -77.36 -15.55 -25.63
N ARG A 3 -76.22 -16.25 -25.50
CA ARG A 3 -74.90 -15.75 -25.93
C ARG A 3 -73.76 -16.73 -25.58
N ALA A 4 -73.04 -17.15 -26.63
CA ALA A 4 -71.61 -17.54 -26.78
C ALA A 4 -70.95 -18.45 -25.72
N ALA A 5 -70.47 -19.67 -26.05
CA ALA A 5 -69.27 -20.00 -26.86
C ALA A 5 -67.95 -19.53 -26.19
N ALA A 6 -66.86 -20.28 -26.04
CA ALA A 6 -66.41 -21.57 -26.57
C ALA A 6 -65.27 -22.13 -25.69
N ALA A 7 -64.96 -23.42 -25.89
CA ALA A 7 -63.90 -24.18 -25.24
C ALA A 7 -62.50 -24.00 -25.90
N ALA A 8 -61.44 -24.04 -25.06
CA ALA A 8 -60.07 -24.63 -25.19
C ALA A 8 -59.24 -24.41 -26.50
N PRO A 9 -57.93 -24.81 -26.64
CA PRO A 9 -56.93 -25.40 -25.71
C PRO A 9 -55.51 -24.76 -25.78
N VAL A 10 -54.57 -25.42 -25.09
CA VAL A 10 -53.09 -25.34 -25.10
C VAL A 10 -52.48 -25.59 -26.51
N GLU A 11 -51.40 -24.89 -26.91
CA GLU A 11 -50.12 -25.47 -27.44
C GLU A 11 -49.09 -24.40 -27.91
N THR A 12 -47.89 -24.54 -27.36
CA THR A 12 -46.50 -24.32 -27.85
C THR A 12 -46.24 -23.61 -29.20
N ALA A 13 -45.51 -22.48 -29.14
CA ALA A 13 -44.40 -22.06 -30.03
C ALA A 13 -43.71 -20.86 -29.35
N ALA A 14 -42.46 -20.93 -28.85
CA ALA A 14 -41.21 -20.82 -29.61
C ALA A 14 -41.15 -19.56 -30.49
N LEU A 15 -40.00 -18.85 -30.42
CA LEU A 15 -39.67 -17.50 -30.91
C LEU A 15 -39.90 -16.44 -29.79
N GLU A 16 -38.96 -15.59 -29.39
CA GLU A 16 -37.74 -15.16 -30.05
C GLU A 16 -36.73 -14.68 -28.98
N ARG A 17 -35.53 -15.24 -29.08
CA ARG A 17 -34.34 -14.78 -28.36
C ARG A 17 -33.80 -13.60 -29.16
N GLU A 18 -34.14 -12.38 -28.76
CA GLU A 18 -33.48 -11.19 -29.28
C GLU A 18 -32.29 -10.82 -28.40
N ASP A 19 -31.21 -11.56 -28.63
CA ASP A 19 -29.86 -11.02 -28.62
C ASP A 19 -29.83 -9.83 -29.59
N HIS A 20 -29.67 -8.59 -29.09
CA HIS A 20 -29.15 -7.54 -29.95
C HIS A 20 -27.92 -6.81 -29.37
N PRO A 21 -26.79 -6.90 -30.10
CA PRO A 21 -25.49 -6.41 -29.69
C PRO A 21 -25.39 -4.92 -29.96
N VAL A 22 -24.88 -4.18 -28.98
CA VAL A 22 -24.18 -2.92 -29.29
C VAL A 22 -22.83 -2.95 -28.59
N LEU A 23 -21.94 -3.72 -29.21
CA LEU A 23 -20.51 -3.44 -29.21
C LEU A 23 -20.29 -2.03 -29.80
N ARG A 24 -20.03 -1.08 -28.91
CA ARG A 24 -18.98 -0.06 -29.12
C ARG A 24 -17.98 -0.32 -28.00
N LEU A 25 -16.86 -1.02 -28.18
CA LEU A 25 -15.74 -0.78 -29.11
C LEU A 25 -15.45 0.70 -29.33
N ALA A 26 -14.69 1.28 -28.40
CA ALA A 26 -13.54 2.13 -28.69
C ALA A 26 -12.78 2.38 -27.39
N ASP A 27 -11.68 1.64 -27.24
CA ASP A 27 -10.39 2.15 -26.82
C ASP A 27 -10.36 3.51 -26.12
N ARG A 28 -10.08 3.46 -24.82
CA ARG A 28 -9.10 4.39 -24.25
C ARG A 28 -8.04 3.58 -23.53
N VAL A 29 -7.10 3.10 -24.33
CA VAL A 29 -5.67 3.41 -24.19
C VAL A 29 -5.22 3.42 -22.72
N ASP A 30 -4.76 2.24 -22.30
CA ASP A 30 -3.49 2.05 -21.61
C ASP A 30 -2.61 3.30 -21.61
N ARG A 31 -2.43 3.91 -20.43
CA ARG A 31 -1.35 4.86 -20.14
C ARG A 31 -1.37 5.18 -18.65
N ARG A 32 -0.58 4.43 -17.88
CA ARG A 32 0.35 4.93 -16.85
C ARG A 32 0.98 3.77 -16.06
N GLY A 33 1.43 2.75 -16.77
CA GLY A 33 2.66 2.07 -16.40
C GLY A 33 3.82 2.95 -16.85
N ILE A 34 4.37 3.77 -15.95
CA ILE A 34 5.72 4.30 -16.13
C ILE A 34 6.48 3.90 -14.88
N VAL A 35 7.14 2.74 -15.01
CA VAL A 35 8.31 2.38 -14.23
C VAL A 35 9.38 3.43 -14.54
N VAL A 36 9.56 4.41 -13.65
CA VAL A 36 10.76 5.26 -13.68
C VAL A 36 11.79 4.61 -12.77
N LEU A 37 12.48 3.63 -13.34
CA LEU A 37 13.79 3.21 -12.86
C LEU A 37 14.78 4.31 -13.25
N ILE A 38 15.07 5.24 -12.34
CA ILE A 38 16.26 6.10 -12.46
C ILE A 38 17.33 5.54 -11.54
N ALA A 39 18.15 4.67 -12.12
CA ALA A 39 19.50 4.44 -11.65
C ALA A 39 20.40 5.45 -12.36
N VAL A 40 20.92 6.45 -11.63
CA VAL A 40 22.07 7.23 -12.08
C VAL A 40 23.11 7.27 -10.97
N LEU A 41 24.10 6.39 -11.20
CA LEU A 41 25.48 6.44 -10.78
C LEU A 41 25.98 7.78 -10.22
N ALA A 42 26.43 7.72 -8.97
CA ALA A 42 27.40 8.66 -8.40
C ALA A 42 28.77 8.43 -9.04
N VAL A 43 29.22 9.33 -9.92
CA VAL A 43 30.63 9.47 -10.28
C VAL A 43 30.94 10.95 -10.47
N GLY A 44 31.78 11.50 -9.60
CA GLY A 44 32.23 12.90 -9.69
C GLY A 44 33.07 13.36 -8.52
N ILE A 45 33.99 12.53 -8.01
CA ILE A 45 35.02 13.00 -7.07
C ILE A 45 36.12 13.67 -7.90
N VAL A 46 36.17 15.00 -7.87
CA VAL A 46 37.30 15.76 -8.42
C VAL A 46 38.38 15.79 -7.33
N ILE A 47 39.38 14.93 -7.44
CA ILE A 47 40.58 14.98 -6.57
C ILE A 47 41.59 15.90 -7.25
N PRO A 48 41.91 17.09 -6.69
CA PRO A 48 43.01 17.89 -7.20
C PRO A 48 44.34 17.23 -6.90
N LEU A 49 45.11 16.95 -7.96
CA LEU A 49 46.41 16.31 -7.90
C LEU A 49 47.52 17.34 -7.61
N ALA A 50 48.09 17.21 -6.42
CA ALA A 50 49.50 17.41 -6.03
C ALA A 50 50.20 18.76 -6.23
N ALA A 51 50.74 19.32 -5.13
CA ALA A 51 52.14 19.76 -5.08
C ALA A 51 52.68 19.90 -3.65
N ARG A 52 53.59 18.97 -3.31
CA ARG A 52 54.84 19.09 -2.52
C ARG A 52 54.89 20.05 -1.32
N ARG A 53 55.28 19.48 -0.17
CA ARG A 53 56.60 19.71 0.48
C ARG A 53 56.80 18.62 1.54
N SER A 54 57.94 17.93 1.46
CA SER A 54 58.46 17.10 2.55
C SER A 54 59.23 18.02 3.49
N PRO A 55 58.94 17.99 4.80
CA PRO A 55 59.94 18.29 5.81
C PRO A 55 60.27 17.00 6.56
N THR A 56 61.57 16.68 6.59
CA THR A 56 62.19 15.74 7.52
C THR A 56 61.77 16.09 8.95
N GLU A 57 61.09 15.17 9.64
CA GLU A 57 60.91 15.24 11.08
C GLU A 57 61.49 13.98 11.75
N ILE A 58 62.35 14.28 12.71
CA ILE A 58 63.17 13.48 13.60
C ILE A 58 62.38 12.31 14.22
N PRO A 59 62.92 11.08 14.29
CA PRO A 59 62.23 9.98 14.96
C PRO A 59 62.21 10.22 16.49
N MET A 60 61.08 10.68 17.01
CA MET A 60 60.76 10.56 18.43
C MET A 60 60.25 9.14 18.72
N PRO A 61 60.60 8.52 19.86
CA PRO A 61 59.99 7.28 20.29
C PRO A 61 58.52 7.54 20.66
N VAL A 62 57.61 7.17 19.76
CA VAL A 62 56.17 7.14 20.04
C VAL A 62 55.92 6.04 21.08
N PRO A 63 55.31 6.36 22.25
CA PRO A 63 54.80 5.32 23.13
C PRO A 63 53.75 4.52 22.37
N PHE A 64 53.91 3.19 22.35
CA PHE A 64 52.95 2.24 21.81
C PHE A 64 51.58 2.49 22.47
N ALA A 65 50.70 3.24 21.81
CA ALA A 65 49.30 3.29 22.15
C ALA A 65 48.69 1.95 21.72
N LEU A 66 48.38 1.11 22.70
CA LEU A 66 47.62 -0.12 22.48
C LEU A 66 46.33 0.21 21.73
N PRO A 67 45.97 -0.51 20.66
CA PRO A 67 44.69 -0.32 20.00
C PRO A 67 43.59 -0.65 21.00
N LEU A 68 42.85 0.36 21.44
CA LEU A 68 41.63 0.18 22.22
C LEU A 68 40.69 -0.70 21.37
N PRO A 69 40.09 -1.76 21.94
CA PRO A 69 39.09 -2.52 21.22
C PRO A 69 37.94 -1.58 20.85
N LEU A 70 37.72 -1.41 19.55
CA LEU A 70 36.55 -0.71 19.02
C LEU A 70 35.32 -1.42 19.62
N ALA A 71 34.62 -0.72 20.51
CA ALA A 71 33.35 -1.18 21.03
C ALA A 71 32.45 -1.50 19.83
N THR A 72 32.15 -2.79 19.64
CA THR A 72 31.24 -3.21 18.58
C THR A 72 29.89 -2.58 18.91
N PRO A 73 29.28 -1.81 17.99
CA PRO A 73 27.97 -1.24 18.24
C PRO A 73 27.00 -2.37 18.58
N ALA A 74 26.29 -2.23 19.70
CA ALA A 74 25.31 -3.22 20.11
C ALA A 74 24.26 -3.39 18.99
N PRO A 75 23.76 -4.61 18.75
CA PRO A 75 22.68 -4.84 17.79
C PRO A 75 21.48 -3.96 18.15
N VAL A 76 21.03 -3.14 17.20
CA VAL A 76 19.82 -2.33 17.37
C VAL A 76 18.63 -3.21 16.97
N GLU A 77 17.70 -3.39 17.90
CA GLU A 77 16.47 -4.14 17.64
C GLU A 77 15.54 -3.32 16.73
N PRO A 78 14.86 -3.93 15.75
CA PRO A 78 13.87 -3.22 14.94
C PRO A 78 12.73 -2.67 15.82
N GLY A 79 12.11 -1.59 15.37
CA GLY A 79 10.76 -1.25 15.81
C GLY A 79 9.74 -2.08 15.04
N HIS A 80 8.50 -2.13 15.53
CA HIS A 80 7.43 -2.86 14.86
C HIS A 80 6.29 -1.91 14.52
N LEU A 81 5.74 -2.04 13.31
CA LEU A 81 4.56 -1.35 12.85
C LEU A 81 3.40 -2.36 12.77
N GLU A 82 2.45 -2.25 13.70
CA GLU A 82 1.17 -2.97 13.61
C GLU A 82 0.20 -2.16 12.76
N ILE A 83 -0.27 -2.71 11.65
CA ILE A 83 -1.25 -2.09 10.77
C ILE A 83 -2.60 -2.72 11.01
N ALA A 84 -3.56 -1.92 11.44
CA ALA A 84 -4.96 -2.34 11.57
C ALA A 84 -5.80 -1.59 10.53
N PHE A 85 -6.15 -2.26 9.43
CA PHE A 85 -6.95 -1.67 8.35
C PHE A 85 -8.40 -2.15 8.41
N GLN A 86 -9.37 -1.22 8.32
CA GLN A 86 -10.81 -1.53 8.22
C GLN A 86 -11.40 -0.91 6.95
N HIS A 87 -12.23 -1.68 6.22
CA HIS A 87 -12.82 -1.20 4.96
C HIS A 87 -14.20 -1.79 4.64
N PRO A 88 -15.05 -1.07 3.88
CA PRO A 88 -16.31 -1.56 3.32
C PRO A 88 -16.18 -2.04 1.86
N LEU A 89 -14.97 -2.15 1.32
CA LEU A 89 -14.74 -2.59 -0.07
C LEU A 89 -15.15 -4.04 -0.27
N ARG A 90 -15.66 -4.37 -1.48
CA ARG A 90 -15.91 -5.76 -1.88
C ARG A 90 -14.59 -6.53 -2.04
N SER A 91 -13.65 -5.92 -2.74
CA SER A 91 -12.35 -6.46 -3.11
C SER A 91 -11.40 -5.31 -3.43
N GLY A 92 -10.10 -5.56 -3.36
CA GLY A 92 -9.05 -4.61 -3.69
C GLY A 92 -7.68 -5.12 -3.29
N THR A 93 -6.70 -4.24 -3.30
CA THR A 93 -5.33 -4.48 -2.83
C THR A 93 -4.93 -3.34 -1.90
N LEU A 94 -4.42 -3.69 -0.73
CA LEU A 94 -3.79 -2.78 0.22
C LEU A 94 -2.28 -2.82 -0.02
N ARG A 95 -1.66 -1.66 -0.25
CA ARG A 95 -0.20 -1.52 -0.29
C ARG A 95 0.25 -0.59 0.81
N VAL A 96 1.34 -0.96 1.47
CA VAL A 96 1.97 -0.13 2.49
C VAL A 96 3.41 0.13 2.12
N TYR A 97 3.80 1.39 2.27
CA TYR A 97 5.16 1.84 2.02
C TYR A 97 5.72 2.50 3.27
N VAL A 98 6.98 2.22 3.56
CA VAL A 98 7.80 2.90 4.56
C VAL A 98 8.87 3.66 3.79
N ASP A 99 8.90 4.99 3.92
CA ASP A 99 9.82 5.86 3.19
C ASP A 99 9.86 5.58 1.67
N ASP A 100 8.65 5.46 1.10
CA ASP A 100 8.40 5.15 -0.31
C ASP A 100 8.85 3.74 -0.78
N ALA A 101 9.41 2.89 0.08
CA ALA A 101 9.67 1.48 -0.19
C ALA A 101 8.43 0.62 0.15
N GLN A 102 7.93 -0.18 -0.80
CA GLN A 102 6.80 -1.08 -0.56
C GLN A 102 7.22 -2.23 0.34
N VAL A 103 6.55 -2.37 1.48
CA VAL A 103 6.84 -3.41 2.49
C VAL A 103 5.71 -4.42 2.62
N LEU A 104 4.49 -4.06 2.22
CA LEU A 104 3.32 -4.94 2.28
C LEU A 104 2.46 -4.74 1.04
N GLU A 105 1.98 -5.87 0.50
CA GLU A 105 0.90 -5.92 -0.47
C GLU A 105 -0.05 -7.05 -0.08
N GLU A 106 -1.31 -6.72 0.21
CA GLU A 106 -2.29 -7.67 0.71
C GLU A 106 -3.60 -7.55 -0.05
N ALA A 107 -4.19 -8.70 -0.42
CA ALA A 107 -5.47 -8.73 -1.11
C ALA A 107 -6.63 -8.49 -0.12
N LEU A 108 -7.49 -7.51 -0.45
CA LEU A 108 -8.65 -7.16 0.36
C LEU A 108 -9.88 -7.95 -0.05
N SER A 109 -10.65 -8.40 0.93
CA SER A 109 -11.98 -8.98 0.70
C SER A 109 -12.98 -8.55 1.78
N GLY A 110 -14.14 -8.03 1.35
CA GLY A 110 -15.19 -7.59 2.26
C GLY A 110 -16.41 -8.50 2.22
N LYS A 111 -16.81 -8.98 3.40
CA LYS A 111 -18.00 -9.80 3.58
C LYS A 111 -19.23 -8.90 3.74
N VAL A 112 -20.37 -9.32 3.20
CA VAL A 112 -21.64 -8.60 3.39
C VAL A 112 -22.08 -8.79 4.83
N THR A 113 -22.19 -7.69 5.59
CA THR A 113 -22.58 -7.73 7.00
C THR A 113 -24.04 -7.38 7.20
N LYS A 114 -24.61 -6.51 6.36
CA LYS A 114 -26.03 -6.10 6.45
C LYS A 114 -26.61 -5.83 5.08
N LYS A 115 -27.88 -6.17 4.88
CA LYS A 115 -28.66 -5.83 3.68
C LYS A 115 -29.76 -4.86 4.07
N ILE A 116 -29.83 -3.71 3.41
CA ILE A 116 -30.86 -2.69 3.65
C ILE A 116 -31.48 -2.38 2.29
N LEU A 117 -32.75 -2.77 2.09
CA LEU A 117 -33.42 -2.70 0.80
C LEU A 117 -32.55 -3.36 -0.30
N SER A 118 -32.14 -2.59 -1.30
CA SER A 118 -31.26 -3.02 -2.41
C SER A 118 -29.76 -2.78 -2.13
N VAL A 119 -29.38 -2.16 -1.01
CA VAL A 119 -27.99 -1.84 -0.65
C VAL A 119 -27.40 -2.94 0.23
N ARG A 120 -26.17 -3.37 -0.10
CA ARG A 120 -25.40 -4.36 0.68
C ARG A 120 -24.25 -3.65 1.40
N LEU A 121 -24.34 -3.53 2.72
CA LEU A 121 -23.23 -3.09 3.55
C LEU A 121 -22.20 -4.21 3.69
N ARG A 122 -20.94 -3.85 3.55
CA ARG A 122 -19.80 -4.77 3.64
C ARG A 122 -18.83 -4.29 4.69
N LYS A 123 -18.10 -5.23 5.28
CA LYS A 123 -16.97 -4.94 6.16
C LYS A 123 -15.88 -5.99 5.95
N GLY A 124 -14.63 -5.53 5.97
CA GLY A 124 -13.42 -6.33 5.96
C GLY A 124 -12.37 -5.67 6.86
N SER A 125 -11.37 -6.45 7.27
CA SER A 125 -10.27 -5.97 8.08
C SER A 125 -8.99 -6.74 7.78
N VAL A 126 -7.85 -6.06 7.87
CA VAL A 126 -6.51 -6.63 7.78
C VAL A 126 -5.72 -6.23 9.02
N LYS A 127 -4.94 -7.15 9.56
CA LYS A 127 -4.01 -6.90 10.66
C LYS A 127 -2.68 -7.52 10.34
N GLU A 128 -1.63 -6.72 10.27
CA GLU A 128 -0.28 -7.18 9.94
C GLU A 128 0.73 -6.47 10.84
N VAL A 129 1.87 -7.13 11.11
CA VAL A 129 2.99 -6.54 11.86
C VAL A 129 4.21 -6.56 10.96
N LEU A 130 4.86 -5.41 10.82
CA LEU A 130 6.02 -5.22 9.95
C LEU A 130 7.20 -4.71 10.77
N ASP A 131 8.39 -5.20 10.47
CA ASP A 131 9.62 -4.68 11.07
C ASP A 131 10.03 -3.38 10.38
N VAL A 132 10.34 -2.36 11.19
CA VAL A 132 10.74 -1.03 10.73
C VAL A 132 12.02 -0.66 11.46
N THR A 133 12.96 -0.03 10.76
CA THR A 133 14.17 0.49 11.41
C THR A 133 13.81 1.52 12.48
N PRO A 134 14.58 1.66 13.56
CA PRO A 134 14.35 2.76 14.50
C PRO A 134 14.66 4.10 13.85
N GLY A 135 13.80 5.09 14.07
CA GLY A 135 13.92 6.41 13.46
C GLY A 135 12.57 7.06 13.12
N GLU A 136 12.64 8.25 12.52
CA GLU A 136 11.46 8.90 11.94
C GLU A 136 11.19 8.29 10.55
N HIS A 137 9.96 7.84 10.35
CA HIS A 137 9.52 7.20 9.11
C HIS A 137 8.22 7.82 8.61
N VAL A 138 8.08 7.88 7.29
CA VAL A 138 6.84 8.25 6.62
C VAL A 138 6.14 7.00 6.14
N ILE A 139 4.97 6.72 6.69
CA ILE A 139 4.15 5.58 6.31
C ILE A 139 3.14 6.06 5.27
N ARG A 140 3.14 5.43 4.08
CA ARG A 140 2.09 5.60 3.07
C ARG A 140 1.22 4.35 3.05
N VAL A 141 -0.08 4.55 3.16
CA VAL A 141 -1.08 3.52 2.91
C VAL A 141 -1.77 3.84 1.61
N GLU A 142 -1.78 2.90 0.68
CA GLU A 142 -2.46 2.98 -0.60
C GLU A 142 -3.45 1.84 -0.73
N VAL A 143 -4.61 2.13 -1.30
CA VAL A 143 -5.65 1.16 -1.52
C VAL A 143 -6.12 1.31 -2.95
N ASP A 144 -6.08 0.21 -3.67
CA ASP A 144 -6.71 0.07 -4.98
C ASP A 144 -7.94 -0.83 -4.81
N GLY A 145 -9.14 -0.28 -4.97
CA GLY A 145 -10.37 -0.95 -4.61
C GLY A 145 -11.45 -0.84 -5.66
N THR A 146 -12.37 -1.80 -5.67
CA THR A 146 -13.53 -1.74 -6.57
C THR A 146 -14.40 -0.52 -6.26
N GLY A 147 -14.34 0.49 -7.13
CA GLY A 147 -15.10 1.73 -7.01
C GLY A 147 -14.55 2.73 -5.99
N TRP A 148 -13.28 2.58 -5.58
CA TRP A 148 -12.51 3.62 -4.89
C TRP A 148 -11.02 3.25 -4.83
N ASP A 149 -10.18 4.18 -5.22
CA ASP A 149 -8.74 4.16 -5.01
C ASP A 149 -8.30 5.41 -4.22
N GLY A 150 -7.20 5.30 -3.49
CA GLY A 150 -6.64 6.44 -2.78
C GLY A 150 -5.42 6.08 -1.94
N SER A 151 -4.71 7.12 -1.52
CA SER A 151 -3.56 6.97 -0.64
C SER A 151 -3.51 8.08 0.42
N ARG A 152 -2.89 7.76 1.55
CA ARG A 152 -2.64 8.73 2.62
C ARG A 152 -1.30 8.45 3.28
N ARG A 153 -0.70 9.49 3.83
CA ARG A 153 0.60 9.43 4.50
C ARG A 153 0.51 9.94 5.93
N ILE A 154 1.30 9.36 6.82
CA ILE A 154 1.46 9.80 8.21
C ILE A 154 2.92 9.61 8.64
N ARG A 155 3.44 10.53 9.46
CA ARG A 155 4.80 10.42 10.02
C ARG A 155 4.75 9.84 11.41
N GLY A 156 5.73 9.01 11.75
CA GLY A 156 5.86 8.40 13.06
C GLY A 156 7.33 8.22 13.44
N MET A 157 7.60 8.24 14.74
CA MET A 157 8.92 7.92 15.31
C MET A 157 8.85 6.50 15.87
N PHE A 158 9.77 5.63 15.46
CA PHE A 158 9.87 4.25 15.93
C PHE A 158 11.12 4.12 16.81
N LYS A 159 10.96 3.63 18.04
CA LYS A 159 12.10 3.27 18.89
C LYS A 159 12.46 1.80 18.69
N SER A 160 13.70 1.46 19.04
CA SER A 160 14.18 0.08 19.09
C SER A 160 13.26 -0.77 19.98
N GLY A 161 12.72 -1.86 19.46
CA GLY A 161 11.80 -2.77 20.14
C GLY A 161 10.40 -2.21 20.44
N GLU A 162 10.07 -0.98 20.01
CA GLU A 162 8.74 -0.40 20.20
C GLU A 162 7.79 -0.89 19.11
N THR A 163 6.64 -1.43 19.52
CA THR A 163 5.51 -1.66 18.62
C THR A 163 4.62 -0.42 18.59
N ARG A 164 4.47 0.17 17.40
CA ARG A 164 3.51 1.23 17.13
C ARG A 164 2.39 0.74 16.25
N ARG A 165 1.17 1.10 16.64
CA ARG A 165 -0.03 0.74 15.89
C ARG A 165 -0.50 1.88 15.00
N LEU A 166 -0.68 1.59 13.72
CA LEU A 166 -1.31 2.46 12.74
C LEU A 166 -2.73 1.96 12.46
N GLU A 167 -3.71 2.78 12.81
CA GLU A 167 -5.11 2.52 12.47
C GLU A 167 -5.44 3.22 11.15
N ALA A 168 -5.82 2.42 10.17
CA ALA A 168 -6.21 2.87 8.86
C ALA A 168 -7.67 2.51 8.61
N THR A 169 -8.52 3.50 8.35
CA THR A 169 -9.96 3.28 8.19
C THR A 169 -10.44 3.92 6.92
N LEU A 170 -11.02 3.11 6.03
CA LEU A 170 -11.78 3.58 4.88
C LEU A 170 -13.26 3.61 5.27
N ASP A 171 -13.82 4.80 5.45
CA ASP A 171 -15.22 4.99 5.85
C ASP A 171 -16.02 5.70 4.75
N GLY A 172 -17.35 5.69 4.91
CA GLY A 172 -18.28 6.47 4.09
C GLY A 172 -19.12 5.63 3.11
N LEU A 173 -20.43 5.94 3.06
CA LEU A 173 -21.40 5.24 2.22
C LEU A 173 -21.55 5.87 0.82
N ILE A 174 -21.47 7.20 0.75
CA ILE A 174 -21.65 7.98 -0.49
C ILE A 174 -20.30 8.48 -1.00
N LYS A 175 -19.54 9.18 -0.14
CA LYS A 175 -18.16 9.59 -0.39
C LYS A 175 -17.26 8.80 0.54
N LYS A 176 -16.34 8.02 -0.02
CA LYS A 176 -15.37 7.28 0.79
C LYS A 176 -14.18 8.16 1.15
N ASP A 177 -13.65 8.00 2.36
CA ASP A 177 -12.45 8.69 2.85
C ASP A 177 -11.56 7.71 3.62
N LEU A 178 -10.26 7.74 3.32
CA LEU A 178 -9.24 6.95 4.01
C LEU A 178 -8.59 7.81 5.08
N THR A 179 -8.72 7.42 6.33
CA THR A 179 -8.13 8.11 7.47
C THR A 179 -7.02 7.27 8.09
N LEU A 180 -5.93 7.93 8.52
CA LEU A 180 -4.79 7.32 9.20
C LEU A 180 -4.60 7.97 10.56
N VAL A 181 -4.49 7.17 11.62
CA VAL A 181 -4.31 7.63 13.00
C VAL A 181 -3.33 6.70 13.72
N TRP A 182 -2.45 7.26 14.55
CA TRP A 182 -1.65 6.45 15.48
C TRP A 182 -2.55 5.93 16.61
N GLY A 183 -2.58 4.62 16.78
CA GLY A 183 -3.23 3.96 17.91
C GLY A 183 -2.43 4.13 19.19
N SER A 184 -3.15 4.12 20.32
CA SER A 184 -2.61 4.12 21.68
C SER A 184 -2.29 2.72 22.17
#